data_AF-R5KNY4-F1
#
_entry.id   AF-R5KNY4-F1
#
_cell.length_a   1.000
_cell.length_b   1.000
_cell.length_c   1.000
_cell.angle_alpha   90.00
_cell.angle_beta   90.00
_cell.angle_gamma   90.00
#
_symmetry.space_group_name_H-M   'P 1'
#
loop_
_entity.id
_entity.type
_entity.pdbx_description
1 polymer ?
#
loop_
_entity_poly.entity_id
_entity_poly.type
_entity_poly.pdbx_seq_one_letter_code
_entity_poly.pdbx_strand_id
1 'polypeptide(L)' 'MFSKLKVKIKELAKSAVKLAEETLGSNKGKEKKEMAINYIVSNIPVPAPFKPAIKLLLSAFIDEAVEFAVEYMNKEVL' A
#
# COMPACT_ATOMS: atom_id res chain seq x y z
N MET A 1 -15.41 -2.72 12.11
CA MET A 1 -14.00 -2.32 12.34
C MET A 1 -13.13 -2.55 11.11
N PHE A 2 -13.13 -3.76 10.53
CA PHE A 2 -12.35 -4.07 9.33
C PHE A 2 -12.64 -3.18 8.10
N SER A 3 -13.89 -2.74 7.89
CA SER A 3 -14.20 -1.84 6.76
C SER A 3 -13.46 -0.50 6.84
N LYS A 4 -13.34 0.10 8.04
CA LYS A 4 -12.58 1.35 8.24
C LYS A 4 -11.08 1.13 8.02
N LEU A 5 -10.55 -0.01 8.47
CA LEU A 5 -9.16 -0.38 8.23
C LEU A 5 -8.88 -0.61 6.74
N LYS A 6 -9.78 -1.30 6.02
CA LYS A 6 -9.68 -1.54 4.58
C LYS A 6 -9.71 -0.23 3.78
N VAL A 7 -10.60 0.70 4.14
CA VAL A 7 -10.61 2.06 3.56
C VAL A 7 -9.27 2.75 3.82
N LYS A 8 -8.76 2.68 5.05
CA LYS A 8 -7.48 3.31 5.38
C LYS A 8 -6.30 2.70 4.62
N ILE A 9 -6.29 1.39 4.41
CA ILE A 9 -5.28 0.71 3.59
C ILE A 9 -5.32 1.21 2.14
N LYS A 10 -6.52 1.40 1.55
CA LYS A 10 -6.65 1.96 0.19
C LYS A 10 -6.15 3.41 0.10
N GLU A 11 -6.45 4.24 1.09
CA GLU A 11 -5.90 5.60 1.16
C GLU A 11 -4.38 5.59 1.26
N LEU A 12 -3.83 4.78 2.18
CA LEU A 12 -2.40 4.63 2.36
C LEU A 12 -1.73 4.09 1.10
N ALA A 13 -2.36 3.17 0.38
CA ALA A 13 -1.81 2.61 -0.86
C ALA A 13 -1.60 3.66 -1.94
N LYS A 14 -2.53 4.62 -2.10
CA LYS A 14 -2.35 5.74 -3.04
C LYS A 14 -1.12 6.57 -2.69
N SER A 15 -0.98 6.97 -1.43
CA SER A 15 0.19 7.73 -0.96
C SER A 15 1.48 6.92 -1.07
N ALA A 16 1.42 5.62 -0.78
CA ALA A 16 2.56 4.72 -0.79
C ALA A 16 3.10 4.48 -2.20
N VAL A 17 2.22 4.27 -3.18
CA VAL A 17 2.58 4.11 -4.60
C VAL A 17 3.21 5.39 -5.14
N LYS A 18 2.59 6.55 -4.87
CA LYS A 18 3.15 7.84 -5.27
C LYS A 18 4.54 8.07 -4.68
N LEU A 19 4.71 7.82 -3.38
CA LEU A 19 6.01 7.92 -2.72
C LEU A 19 7.03 6.96 -3.33
N ALA A 20 6.62 5.74 -3.65
CA ALA A 20 7.50 4.74 -4.27
C ALA A 20 7.94 5.14 -5.69
N GLU A 21 7.05 5.71 -6.49
CA GLU A 21 7.40 6.29 -7.80
C GLU A 21 8.40 7.43 -7.66
N GLU A 22 8.13 8.40 -6.79
CA GLU A 22 8.98 9.57 -6.55
C GLU A 22 10.37 9.17 -6.01
N THR A 23 10.43 8.15 -5.16
CA THR A 23 11.67 7.71 -4.51
C THR A 23 12.53 6.82 -5.40
N LEU A 24 11.93 5.87 -6.11
CA LEU A 24 12.67 4.82 -6.82
C LEU A 24 12.81 5.07 -8.32
N GLY A 25 11.95 5.92 -8.90
CA GLY A 25 11.91 6.19 -10.33
C GLY A 25 11.43 5.00 -11.15
N SER A 26 11.51 5.08 -12.48
CA SER A 26 10.97 4.04 -13.39
C SER A 26 11.69 2.68 -13.28
N ASN A 27 11.06 1.60 -13.77
CA ASN A 27 11.60 0.24 -13.91
C ASN A 27 11.95 -0.55 -12.62
N LYS A 28 11.49 -0.10 -11.44
CA LYS A 28 11.69 -0.80 -10.15
C LYS A 28 10.39 -1.35 -9.56
N GLY A 29 9.61 -2.06 -10.38
CA GLY A 29 8.25 -2.49 -10.01
C GLY A 29 8.20 -3.31 -8.72
N LYS A 30 9.15 -4.24 -8.54
CA LYS A 30 9.22 -5.09 -7.35
C LYS A 30 9.59 -4.29 -6.10
N GLU A 31 10.63 -3.46 -6.16
CA GLU A 31 11.06 -2.66 -5.01
C GLU A 31 10.00 -1.62 -4.62
N LYS A 32 9.30 -1.04 -5.60
CA LYS A 32 8.17 -0.12 -5.35
C LYS A 32 7.03 -0.79 -4.63
N LYS A 33 6.66 -2.00 -5.07
CA LYS A 33 5.59 -2.78 -4.43
C LYS A 33 5.96 -3.11 -2.98
N GLU A 34 7.19 -3.57 -2.72
CA GLU A 34 7.68 -3.81 -1.36
C GLU A 34 7.71 -2.54 -0.50
N MET A 35 8.21 -1.42 -1.04
CA MET A 35 8.22 -0.13 -0.35
C MET A 35 6.80 0.31 0.01
N ALA A 36 5.86 0.17 -0.93
CA ALA A 36 4.47 0.55 -0.71
C ALA A 36 3.80 -0.30 0.38
N ILE A 37 3.98 -1.63 0.34
CA ILE A 37 3.48 -2.56 1.37
C ILE A 37 4.05 -2.21 2.74
N ASN A 38 5.36 -1.96 2.83
CA ASN A 38 6.02 -1.62 4.09
C ASN A 38 5.52 -0.28 4.66
N TYR A 39 5.27 0.70 3.79
CA TYR A 39 4.67 1.97 4.18
C TYR A 39 3.26 1.77 4.74
N ILE A 40 2.41 1.00 4.05
CA ILE A 40 1.04 0.72 4.50
C ILE A 40 1.07 0.06 5.88
N VAL A 41 1.82 -1.03 6.05
CA VAL A 41 1.90 -1.78 7.32
C VAL A 41 2.45 -0.92 8.46
N SER A 42 3.35 0.01 8.16
CA SER A 42 3.89 0.93 9.17
C SER A 42 2.87 1.98 9.61
N ASN A 43 1.92 2.36 8.74
CA ASN A 43 0.98 3.45 8.95
C ASN A 43 -0.47 3.02 9.25
N ILE A 44 -0.78 1.72 9.24
CA ILE A 44 -2.10 1.25 9.68
C ILE A 44 -2.35 1.60 11.17
N PRO A 45 -3.60 1.96 11.53
CA PRO A 45 -3.99 2.32 12.90
C PRO A 45 -4.16 1.07 13.77
N VAL A 46 -3.10 0.27 13.86
CA VAL A 46 -3.02 -0.97 14.63
C VAL A 46 -1.78 -0.88 15.52
N PRO A 47 -1.88 -1.24 16.82
CA PRO A 47 -0.71 -1.22 17.70
C PRO A 47 0.42 -2.10 17.16
N ALA A 48 1.67 -1.66 17.36
CA ALA A 48 2.87 -2.29 16.79
C ALA A 48 2.96 -3.81 16.97
N PRO A 49 2.63 -4.41 18.14
CA PRO A 49 2.70 -5.86 18.33
C PRO A 49 1.78 -6.66 17.39
N PHE A 50 0.67 -6.07 16.92
CA PHE A 50 -0.32 -6.75 16.09
C PHE A 50 -0.12 -6.53 14.59
N LYS A 51 0.77 -5.61 14.19
CA LYS A 51 1.03 -5.30 12.77
C LYS A 51 1.47 -6.53 11.94
N PRO A 52 2.34 -7.44 12.43
CA PRO A 52 2.72 -8.63 11.68
C PRO A 52 1.54 -9.56 11.39
N ALA A 53 0.65 -9.76 12.36
CA ALA A 53 -0.56 -10.58 12.18
C ALA A 53 -1.52 -9.95 11.17
N ILE A 54 -1.73 -8.62 11.25
CA ILE A 54 -2.57 -7.90 10.28
C ILE A 54 -1.97 -7.92 8.88
N LYS A 55 -0.65 -7.78 8.75
CA LYS A 55 0.06 -7.90 7.45
C LYS A 55 -0.21 -9.26 6.82
N LEU A 56 -0.15 -10.33 7.61
CA LEU A 56 -0.42 -11.69 7.12
C LEU A 56 -1.89 -11.87 6.73
N LEU A 57 -2.82 -11.51 7.62
CA LEU A 57 -4.27 -11.66 7.42
C LEU A 57 -4.82 -10.85 6.26
N LEU A 58 -4.27 -9.65 6.03
CA LEU A 58 -4.71 -8.74 4.97
C LEU A 58 -3.73 -8.69 3.79
N SER A 59 -2.77 -9.61 3.70
CA SER A 59 -1.74 -9.62 2.66
C SER A 59 -2.32 -9.47 1.25
N ALA A 60 -3.25 -10.34 0.87
CA ALA A 60 -3.91 -10.28 -0.44
C ALA A 60 -4.66 -8.95 -0.68
N PHE A 61 -5.29 -8.40 0.37
CA PHE A 61 -6.02 -7.13 0.25
C PHE A 61 -5.08 -5.92 0.16
N ILE A 62 -3.96 -5.94 0.87
CA ILE A 62 -2.92 -4.91 0.76
C ILE A 62 -2.34 -4.93 -0.65
N ASP A 63 -2.10 -6.12 -1.20
CA ASP A 63 -1.59 -6.32 -2.56
C ASP A 63 -2.54 -5.73 -3.60
N GLU A 64 -3.82 -6.10 -3.51
CA GLU A 64 -4.90 -5.57 -4.36
C GLU A 64 -5.01 -4.04 -4.25
N ALA A 65 -4.90 -3.49 -3.03
CA ALA A 65 -4.96 -2.05 -2.82
C ALA A 65 -3.78 -1.31 -3.47
N VAL A 66 -2.58 -1.91 -3.46
CA VAL A 66 -1.39 -1.36 -4.14
C VAL A 66 -1.57 -1.41 -5.64
N GLU A 67 -2.02 -2.54 -6.19
CA GLU A 67 -2.27 -2.68 -7.65
C GLU A 67 -3.34 -1.70 -8.12
N PHE A 68 -4.44 -1.58 -7.38
CA PHE A 68 -5.48 -0.59 -7.65
C PHE A 68 -4.93 0.85 -7.63
N ALA A 69 -4.03 1.17 -6.69
CA ALA A 69 -3.40 2.48 -6.62
C ALA A 69 -2.45 2.75 -7.80
N VAL A 70 -1.69 1.74 -8.25
CA VAL A 70 -0.84 1.83 -9.45
C VAL A 70 -1.71 2.07 -10.69
N GLU A 71 -2.78 1.29 -10.87
CA GLU A 71 -3.69 1.48 -12.00
C GLU A 71 -4.34 2.86 -11.98
N TYR A 72 -4.78 3.33 -10.81
CA TYR A 72 -5.40 4.64 -10.65
C TYR A 72 -4.44 5.77 -11.05
N MET A 73 -3.19 5.71 -10.58
CA MET A 73 -2.17 6.70 -10.91
C MET A 73 -1.80 6.66 -12.40
N ASN A 74 -1.70 5.47 -13.01
CA ASN A 74 -1.45 5.37 -14.45
C ASN A 74 -2.60 5.93 -15.30
N LYS A 75 -3.84 5.86 -14.80
CA LYS A 75 -5.03 6.47 -15.44
C LYS A 75 -5.12 7.98 -15.22
N GLU A 76 -4.53 8.53 -14.15
CA GLU A 76 -4.43 9.99 -13.94
C GLU A 76 -3.32 10.64 -14.77
N VAL A 77 -2.33 9.87 -15.23
CA VAL A 77 -1.17 10.36 -16.00
C VAL A 77 -1.42 10.30 -17.53
N LEU A 78 -2.51 9.68 -17.97
CA LEU A 78 -2.99 9.59 -19.37
C LEU A 78 -4.09 10.62 -19.63
#